data_AF-A0AB38KH46-F1
#
_entry.id   AF-A0AB38KH46-F1
#
_cell.length_a   1.000
_cell.length_b   1.000
_cell.length_c   1.000
_cell.angle_alpha   90.00
_cell.angle_beta   90.00
_cell.angle_gamma   90.00
#
_symmetry.space_group_name_H-M   'P 1'
#
loop_
_entity.id
_entity.type
_entity.pdbx_description
1 polymer ?
#
loop_
_entity_poly.entity_id
_entity_poly.type
_entity_poly.pdbx_seq_one_letter_code
_entity_poly.pdbx_strand_id
1 'polypeptide(L)'
;TTGVQASKDENGKLVLTSADGRGIKITGGIGAGANIALKENYGRLSLVKNDGRDIDVGGTNISAAGFGATQIISQSSVSLRESKGQINANIADSMGFNATLGSGKQAITGYSDAAAFMNAAGSGFSSGSGYSVGSGKNYSAGLENAVFANSTTFSAAFNVSAGSGFSAGSNNSQFATMKTSAANTLGVKDETAGVTTLKGAMAVMDIAE
;
A
#
# COMPACT_ATOMS: atom_id res chain seq x y z
N THR A 1 -2.67 28.15 1.64
CA THR A 1 -3.49 27.06 1.09
C THR A 1 -2.68 25.77 1.12
N THR A 2 -3.29 24.62 1.44
CA THR A 2 -2.54 23.37 1.74
C THR A 2 -2.17 22.53 0.51
N GLY A 3 -2.87 22.71 -0.63
CA GLY A 3 -2.74 21.81 -1.80
C GLY A 3 -3.50 20.48 -1.66
N VAL A 4 -4.17 20.27 -0.51
CA VAL A 4 -4.92 19.06 -0.19
C VAL A 4 -6.40 19.28 -0.46
N GLN A 5 -7.01 18.34 -1.17
CA GLN A 5 -8.45 18.24 -1.38
C GLN A 5 -9.00 17.07 -0.56
N ALA A 6 -10.04 17.34 0.23
CA ALA A 6 -10.74 16.32 1.00
C ALA A 6 -12.01 15.88 0.26
N SER A 7 -12.24 14.57 0.22
CA SER A 7 -13.43 13.96 -0.35
C SER A 7 -13.89 12.76 0.48
N LYS A 8 -15.08 12.26 0.16
CA LYS A 8 -15.65 11.04 0.76
C LYS A 8 -15.77 10.00 -0.35
N ASP A 9 -15.23 8.81 -0.13
CA ASP A 9 -15.35 7.72 -1.09
C ASP A 9 -16.75 7.08 -1.07
N GLU A 10 -17.00 6.14 -1.97
CA GLU A 10 -18.27 5.43 -2.12
C GLU A 10 -18.62 4.57 -0.89
N ASN A 11 -17.60 4.17 -0.11
CA ASN A 11 -17.75 3.42 1.13
C ASN A 11 -17.86 4.32 2.37
N GLY A 12 -17.84 5.63 2.17
CA GLY A 12 -17.92 6.65 3.20
C GLY A 12 -16.64 6.96 3.97
N LYS A 13 -15.49 6.51 3.49
CA LYS A 13 -14.16 6.83 4.03
C LYS A 13 -13.74 8.24 3.65
N LEU A 14 -12.96 8.87 4.53
CA LEU A 14 -12.30 10.14 4.24
C LEU A 14 -11.10 9.90 3.31
N VAL A 15 -11.07 10.58 2.18
CA VAL A 15 -9.96 10.57 1.23
C VAL A 15 -9.33 11.96 1.20
N LEU A 16 -8.01 12.01 1.33
CA LEU A 16 -7.23 13.23 1.20
C LEU A 16 -6.30 13.07 -0.01
N THR A 17 -6.49 13.90 -1.02
CA THR A 17 -5.72 13.87 -2.27
C THR A 17 -4.95 15.16 -2.45
N SER A 18 -3.71 15.04 -2.89
CA SER A 18 -2.84 16.16 -3.23
C SER A 18 -2.63 16.16 -4.75
N ALA A 19 -3.25 17.11 -5.44
CA ALA A 19 -3.30 17.12 -6.91
C ALA A 19 -1.94 17.45 -7.55
N ASP A 20 -1.09 18.22 -6.86
CA ASP A 20 0.24 18.60 -7.29
C ASP A 20 1.34 17.67 -6.77
N GLY A 21 0.97 16.52 -6.17
CA GLY A 21 1.91 15.53 -5.68
C GLY A 21 2.66 15.92 -4.40
N ARG A 22 2.21 16.95 -3.68
CA ARG A 22 2.78 17.29 -2.36
C ARG A 22 2.45 16.22 -1.32
N GLY A 23 3.39 15.97 -0.41
CA GLY A 23 3.14 15.14 0.75
C GLY A 23 2.08 15.73 1.69
N ILE A 24 1.27 14.85 2.26
CA ILE A 24 0.24 15.17 3.24
C ILE A 24 0.80 14.85 4.62
N LYS A 25 1.03 15.89 5.41
CA LYS A 25 1.43 15.79 6.81
C LYS A 25 0.39 16.47 7.68
N ILE A 26 -0.25 15.68 8.54
CA ILE A 26 -1.29 16.13 9.45
C ILE A 26 -0.67 16.30 10.83
N THR A 27 -0.55 17.54 11.27
CA THR A 27 -0.19 17.88 12.65
C THR A 27 -1.43 18.08 13.50
N GLY A 28 -1.32 17.92 14.82
CA GLY A 28 -2.45 18.00 15.74
C GLY A 28 -3.35 16.76 15.74
N GLY A 29 -4.52 16.87 16.39
CA GLY A 29 -5.50 15.79 16.50
C GLY A 29 -6.60 15.92 15.44
N ILE A 30 -6.60 15.06 14.42
CA ILE A 30 -7.69 14.96 13.43
C ILE A 30 -8.92 14.19 13.97
N GLY A 31 -8.79 13.57 15.14
CA GLY A 31 -9.80 12.72 15.76
C GLY A 31 -9.74 11.27 15.28
N ALA A 32 -9.87 10.31 16.20
CA ALA A 32 -9.80 8.88 15.87
C ALA A 32 -10.91 8.42 14.91
N GLY A 33 -12.05 9.13 14.87
CA GLY A 33 -13.16 8.87 13.95
C GLY A 33 -12.85 9.15 12.48
N ALA A 34 -11.79 9.91 12.16
CA ALA A 34 -11.32 10.07 10.78
C ALA A 34 -10.69 8.78 10.23
N ASN A 35 -10.30 7.85 11.10
CA ASN A 35 -9.71 6.55 10.76
C ASN A 35 -8.50 6.63 9.80
N ILE A 36 -7.69 7.68 9.98
CA ILE A 36 -6.43 7.88 9.26
C ILE A 36 -5.29 7.34 10.12
N ALA A 37 -4.76 6.18 9.76
CA ALA A 37 -3.67 5.55 10.51
C ALA A 37 -2.30 6.21 10.25
N LEU A 38 -2.07 6.68 9.02
CA LEU A 38 -0.82 7.33 8.60
C LEU A 38 -1.02 8.84 8.50
N LYS A 39 -0.46 9.60 9.45
CA LYS A 39 -0.54 11.07 9.48
C LYS A 39 0.52 11.76 8.61
N GLU A 40 1.47 11.00 8.08
CA GLU A 40 2.53 11.49 7.21
C GLU A 40 2.64 10.55 6.03
N ASN A 41 2.31 11.05 4.83
CA ASN A 41 2.27 10.28 3.59
C ASN A 41 2.71 11.15 2.42
N TYR A 42 3.73 10.70 1.68
CA TYR A 42 4.30 11.41 0.52
C TYR A 42 3.90 10.79 -0.83
N GLY A 43 2.94 9.86 -0.83
CA GLY A 43 2.52 9.13 -2.02
C GLY A 43 3.47 7.99 -2.39
N ARG A 44 3.29 7.47 -3.61
CA ARG A 44 4.13 6.43 -4.22
C ARG A 44 4.73 6.97 -5.50
N LEU A 45 5.91 6.47 -5.85
CA LEU A 45 6.53 6.71 -7.15
C LEU A 45 6.35 5.46 -8.02
N SER A 46 5.88 5.66 -9.25
CA SER A 46 5.74 4.63 -10.28
C SER A 46 6.67 4.98 -11.44
N LEU A 47 7.49 4.01 -11.84
CA LEU A 47 8.44 4.14 -12.95
C LEU A 47 8.04 3.16 -14.04
N VAL A 48 8.02 3.63 -15.29
CA VAL A 48 7.67 2.82 -16.46
C VAL A 48 8.85 2.84 -17.43
N LYS A 49 9.18 1.67 -17.98
CA LYS A 49 10.24 1.49 -18.97
C LYS A 49 9.74 0.59 -20.09
N ASN A 50 10.12 0.89 -21.32
CA ASN A 50 9.57 0.30 -22.54
C ASN A 50 10.46 -0.77 -23.20
N ASP A 51 11.56 -1.18 -22.57
CA ASP A 51 12.49 -2.20 -23.12
C ASP A 51 12.41 -3.57 -22.41
N GLY A 52 11.49 -3.71 -21.44
CA GLY A 52 11.28 -4.94 -20.67
C GLY A 52 12.41 -5.34 -19.71
N ARG A 53 13.51 -4.58 -19.64
CA ARG A 53 14.59 -4.76 -18.67
C ARG A 53 14.24 -4.05 -17.37
N ASP A 54 14.87 -4.51 -16.29
CA ASP A 54 14.68 -3.91 -14.99
C ASP A 54 15.13 -2.43 -14.95
N ILE A 55 14.54 -1.69 -14.00
CA ILE A 55 14.97 -0.33 -13.66
C ILE A 55 15.81 -0.44 -12.39
N ASP A 56 17.12 -0.44 -12.56
CA ASP A 56 18.03 -0.40 -11.41
C ASP A 56 18.00 1.00 -10.77
N VAL A 57 17.20 1.15 -9.72
CA VAL A 57 17.02 2.40 -8.98
C VAL A 57 17.95 2.42 -7.78
N GLY A 58 18.93 3.32 -7.81
CA GLY A 58 19.84 3.58 -6.69
C GLY A 58 20.05 5.07 -6.45
N GLY A 59 20.45 5.42 -5.23
CA GLY A 59 20.79 6.80 -4.89
C GLY A 59 20.94 7.05 -3.40
N THR A 60 21.48 8.22 -3.06
CA THR A 60 21.52 8.70 -1.68
C THR A 60 20.10 9.00 -1.19
N ASN A 61 19.75 8.54 0.02
CA ASN A 61 18.41 8.74 0.62
C ASN A 61 17.23 8.22 -0.20
N ILE A 62 17.43 7.16 -1.01
CA ILE A 62 16.39 6.58 -1.88
C ILE A 62 15.16 6.06 -1.09
N SER A 63 15.30 5.81 0.20
CA SER A 63 14.20 5.46 1.11
C SER A 63 13.10 6.54 1.18
N ALA A 64 13.43 7.81 0.94
CA ALA A 64 12.46 8.90 0.88
C ALA A 64 11.51 8.80 -0.33
N ALA A 65 11.95 8.17 -1.42
CA ALA A 65 11.15 7.89 -2.60
C ALA A 65 10.46 6.52 -2.55
N GLY A 66 10.64 5.77 -1.45
CA GLY A 66 10.02 4.45 -1.26
C GLY A 66 10.80 3.27 -1.85
N PHE A 67 12.03 3.46 -2.35
CA PHE A 67 12.86 2.39 -2.93
C PHE A 67 14.04 1.94 -2.04
N GLY A 68 13.95 2.15 -0.72
CA GLY A 68 14.97 1.68 0.20
C GLY A 68 14.89 0.17 0.46
N ALA A 69 15.96 -0.40 1.03
CA ALA A 69 16.07 -1.84 1.31
C ALA A 69 15.02 -2.41 2.28
N THR A 70 14.33 -1.54 3.02
CA THR A 70 13.30 -1.89 4.00
C THR A 70 11.87 -1.70 3.47
N GLN A 71 11.74 -1.19 2.24
CA GLN A 71 10.47 -0.94 1.59
C GLN A 71 10.09 -2.11 0.69
N ILE A 72 8.79 -2.30 0.48
CA ILE A 72 8.29 -3.28 -0.48
C ILE A 72 7.97 -2.56 -1.78
N ILE A 73 8.52 -3.09 -2.87
CA ILE A 73 8.42 -2.53 -4.22
C ILE A 73 7.79 -3.60 -5.10
N SER A 74 6.75 -3.23 -5.85
CA SER A 74 6.15 -4.10 -6.84
C SER A 74 6.67 -3.74 -8.23
N GLN A 75 7.15 -4.75 -8.94
CA GLN A 75 7.71 -4.63 -10.28
C GLN A 75 7.26 -5.80 -11.15
N SER A 76 6.96 -5.51 -12.41
CA SER A 76 6.57 -6.52 -13.40
C SER A 76 6.83 -6.00 -14.81
N SER A 77 7.22 -6.87 -15.73
CA SER A 77 7.13 -6.63 -17.16
C SER A 77 5.84 -7.25 -17.70
N VAL A 78 5.15 -6.53 -18.59
CA VAL A 78 3.84 -6.95 -19.13
C VAL A 78 3.91 -6.93 -20.65
N SER A 79 3.56 -8.06 -21.27
CA SER A 79 3.42 -8.14 -22.73
C SER A 79 2.07 -7.58 -23.21
N LEU A 80 2.02 -7.19 -24.48
CA LEU A 80 0.77 -6.77 -25.14
C LEU A 80 -0.34 -7.84 -25.09
N ARG A 81 0.03 -9.12 -24.97
CA ARG A 81 -0.96 -10.19 -24.82
C ARG A 81 -1.56 -10.17 -23.42
N GLU A 82 -0.73 -10.02 -22.40
CA GLU A 82 -1.16 -10.00 -20.99
C GLU A 82 -2.05 -8.80 -20.70
N SER A 83 -1.79 -7.65 -21.33
CA SER A 83 -2.63 -6.45 -21.18
C SER A 83 -4.05 -6.57 -21.74
N LYS A 84 -4.34 -7.62 -22.54
CA LYS A 84 -5.70 -7.90 -23.02
C LYS A 84 -6.53 -8.73 -22.06
N GLY A 85 -5.88 -9.47 -21.16
CA GLY A 85 -6.54 -10.36 -20.21
C GLY A 85 -6.94 -9.63 -18.92
N GLN A 86 -7.50 -10.38 -17.98
CA GLN A 86 -7.67 -9.92 -16.61
C GLN A 86 -6.29 -9.60 -16.01
N ILE A 87 -6.17 -8.45 -15.35
CA ILE A 87 -4.89 -7.98 -14.82
C ILE A 87 -4.70 -8.60 -13.43
N ASN A 88 -3.63 -9.38 -13.24
CA ASN A 88 -3.33 -9.99 -11.95
C ASN A 88 -3.09 -8.93 -10.88
N ALA A 89 -3.52 -9.20 -9.64
CA ALA A 89 -3.40 -8.27 -8.52
C ALA A 89 -1.97 -7.71 -8.28
N ASN A 90 -0.91 -8.51 -8.44
CA ASN A 90 0.47 -8.04 -8.29
C ASN A 90 0.91 -7.16 -9.47
N ILE A 91 0.42 -7.46 -10.67
CA ILE A 91 0.65 -6.64 -11.87
C ILE A 91 -0.12 -5.31 -11.73
N ALA A 92 -1.35 -5.34 -11.23
CA ALA A 92 -2.16 -4.14 -10.98
C ALA A 92 -1.48 -3.18 -10.00
N ASP A 93 -0.88 -3.69 -8.90
CA ASP A 93 -0.11 -2.84 -7.98
C ASP A 93 1.11 -2.21 -8.69
N SER A 94 1.82 -3.01 -9.50
CA SER A 94 2.96 -2.54 -10.31
C SER A 94 2.57 -1.48 -11.36
N MET A 95 1.35 -1.57 -11.91
CA MET A 95 0.77 -0.59 -12.85
C MET A 95 0.19 0.65 -12.16
N GLY A 96 0.31 0.75 -10.82
CA GLY A 96 -0.14 1.94 -10.06
C GLY A 96 -1.64 2.03 -9.86
N PHE A 97 -2.37 0.91 -9.85
CA PHE A 97 -3.79 0.88 -9.50
C PHE A 97 -4.03 1.26 -8.03
N ASN A 98 -3.11 0.88 -7.16
CA ASN A 98 -3.27 1.00 -5.71
C ASN A 98 -2.41 2.13 -5.15
N ALA A 99 -3.08 3.17 -4.61
CA ALA A 99 -2.42 4.34 -4.02
C ALA A 99 -1.63 4.00 -2.73
N THR A 100 -2.00 2.91 -2.07
CA THR A 100 -1.30 2.33 -0.91
C THR A 100 -0.94 0.89 -1.22
N LEU A 101 0.00 0.31 -0.48
CA LEU A 101 0.30 -1.12 -0.58
C LEU A 101 -0.94 -1.93 -0.19
N GLY A 102 -1.43 -2.74 -1.14
CA GLY A 102 -2.68 -3.49 -1.01
C GLY A 102 -3.90 -2.77 -1.60
N SER A 103 -4.89 -3.55 -2.04
CA SER A 103 -6.08 -3.04 -2.74
C SER A 103 -7.34 -3.00 -1.87
N GLY A 104 -7.37 -3.77 -0.79
CA GLY A 104 -8.53 -3.89 0.10
C GLY A 104 -8.25 -3.44 1.54
N LYS A 105 -7.01 -3.62 2.00
CA LYS A 105 -6.59 -3.25 3.36
C LYS A 105 -5.30 -2.44 3.33
N GLN A 106 -5.20 -1.46 4.22
CA GLN A 106 -3.98 -0.66 4.36
C GLN A 106 -2.92 -1.48 5.10
N ALA A 107 -1.76 -1.70 4.47
CA ALA A 107 -0.61 -2.24 5.17
C ALA A 107 -0.03 -1.19 6.14
N ILE A 108 0.04 -1.53 7.42
CA ILE A 108 0.69 -0.73 8.46
C ILE A 108 1.91 -1.50 8.95
N THR A 109 3.10 -0.97 8.65
CA THR A 109 4.36 -1.61 9.00
C THR A 109 4.85 -1.21 10.39
N GLY A 110 5.56 -2.10 11.07
CA GLY A 110 6.22 -1.83 12.36
C GLY A 110 5.41 -2.20 13.59
N TYR A 111 4.20 -2.74 13.43
CA TYR A 111 3.34 -3.21 14.52
C TYR A 111 2.94 -4.67 14.28
N SER A 112 2.72 -5.43 15.35
CA SER A 112 2.27 -6.83 15.27
C SER A 112 0.77 -6.94 14.99
N ASP A 113 -0.01 -6.00 15.50
CA ASP A 113 -1.47 -6.04 15.50
C ASP A 113 -2.06 -4.65 15.82
N ALA A 114 -3.39 -4.57 15.77
CA ALA A 114 -4.12 -3.34 16.06
C ALA A 114 -3.93 -2.85 17.51
N ALA A 115 -3.77 -3.76 18.47
CA ALA A 115 -3.56 -3.38 19.87
C ALA A 115 -2.18 -2.76 20.07
N ALA A 116 -1.14 -3.31 19.46
CA ALA A 116 0.20 -2.73 19.45
C ALA A 116 0.20 -1.34 18.80
N PHE A 117 -0.50 -1.16 17.68
CA PHE A 117 -0.65 0.14 17.03
C PHE A 117 -1.41 1.14 17.91
N MET A 118 -2.54 0.75 18.50
CA MET A 118 -3.35 1.63 19.35
C MET A 118 -2.62 2.06 20.63
N ASN A 119 -1.82 1.16 21.23
CA ASN A 119 -1.02 1.49 22.42
C ASN A 119 0.22 2.34 22.12
N ALA A 120 0.60 2.50 20.85
CA ALA A 120 1.76 3.28 20.47
C ALA A 120 1.58 4.78 20.80
N ALA A 121 2.67 5.43 21.22
CA ALA A 121 2.67 6.87 21.45
C ALA A 121 2.31 7.62 20.15
N GLY A 122 1.39 8.59 20.24
CA GLY A 122 0.96 9.40 19.08
C GLY A 122 -0.10 8.75 18.18
N SER A 123 -0.52 7.50 18.48
CA SER A 123 -1.57 6.78 17.75
C SER A 123 -2.92 7.51 17.79
N GLY A 124 -3.20 8.22 18.90
CA GLY A 124 -4.51 8.82 19.19
C GLY A 124 -5.49 7.87 19.87
N PHE A 125 -5.07 6.65 20.20
CA PHE A 125 -5.87 5.61 20.88
C PHE A 125 -5.35 5.28 22.28
N SER A 126 -4.47 6.11 22.86
CA SER A 126 -3.90 5.88 24.19
C SER A 126 -4.98 5.87 25.28
N SER A 127 -4.68 5.25 26.42
CA SER A 127 -5.57 5.30 27.60
C SER A 127 -5.94 6.75 27.95
N GLY A 128 -7.21 7.00 28.26
CA GLY A 128 -7.74 8.34 28.54
C GLY A 128 -8.10 9.18 27.31
N SER A 129 -7.82 8.74 26.08
CA SER A 129 -8.20 9.44 24.84
C SER A 129 -9.70 9.42 24.53
N GLY A 130 -10.47 8.54 25.19
CA GLY A 130 -11.86 8.24 24.81
C GLY A 130 -11.98 7.32 23.59
N TYR A 131 -10.84 6.95 22.97
CA TYR A 131 -10.75 6.12 21.77
C TYR A 131 -9.98 4.82 22.00
N SER A 132 -9.53 4.57 23.23
CA SER A 132 -8.73 3.40 23.57
C SER A 132 -9.46 2.07 23.38
N VAL A 133 -8.70 0.98 23.32
CA VAL A 133 -9.23 -0.37 23.40
C VAL A 133 -10.13 -0.49 24.64
N GLY A 134 -11.33 -1.05 24.47
CA GLY A 134 -12.28 -1.21 25.57
C GLY A 134 -13.03 0.07 25.98
N SER A 135 -12.93 1.18 25.24
CA SER A 135 -13.67 2.43 25.51
C SER A 135 -15.20 2.34 25.30
N GLY A 136 -15.73 1.18 24.91
CA GLY A 136 -17.14 0.99 24.54
C GLY A 136 -17.54 1.62 23.20
N LYS A 137 -16.59 2.27 22.50
CA LYS A 137 -16.81 2.92 21.20
C LYS A 137 -16.33 2.10 20.00
N ASN A 138 -15.74 0.92 20.24
CA ASN A 138 -15.31 -0.04 19.21
C ASN A 138 -14.43 0.53 18.08
N TYR A 139 -13.59 1.54 18.37
CA TYR A 139 -12.69 2.13 17.36
C TYR A 139 -11.68 1.14 16.77
N SER A 140 -11.37 0.07 17.48
CA SER A 140 -10.56 -1.04 16.98
C SER A 140 -11.19 -1.72 15.75
N ALA A 141 -12.52 -1.69 15.60
CA ALA A 141 -13.20 -2.21 14.41
C ALA A 141 -12.83 -1.41 13.14
N GLY A 142 -12.53 -0.12 13.30
CA GLY A 142 -12.03 0.72 12.22
C GLY A 142 -10.69 0.24 11.64
N LEU A 143 -9.91 -0.52 12.42
CA LEU A 143 -8.62 -1.09 12.04
C LEU A 143 -8.73 -2.52 11.46
N GLU A 144 -9.93 -3.10 11.34
CA GLU A 144 -10.14 -4.41 10.71
C GLU A 144 -9.73 -4.44 9.23
N ASN A 145 -9.75 -3.26 8.61
CA ASN A 145 -9.29 -3.01 7.24
C ASN A 145 -7.80 -2.64 7.17
N ALA A 146 -7.04 -2.81 8.24
CA ALA A 146 -5.59 -2.70 8.24
C ALA A 146 -4.93 -4.09 8.34
N VAL A 147 -3.78 -4.24 7.71
CA VAL A 147 -2.90 -5.40 7.86
C VAL A 147 -1.64 -4.94 8.56
N PHE A 148 -1.35 -5.50 9.72
CA PHE A 148 -0.18 -5.14 10.51
C PHE A 148 0.97 -6.09 10.16
N ALA A 149 2.04 -5.50 9.62
CA ALA A 149 3.20 -6.24 9.16
C ALA A 149 4.46 -5.82 9.92
N ASN A 150 5.18 -6.78 10.46
CA ASN A 150 6.54 -6.60 10.98
C ASN A 150 7.41 -7.78 10.52
N SER A 151 8.66 -7.88 11.00
CA SER A 151 9.58 -8.95 10.62
C SER A 151 9.07 -10.37 10.90
N THR A 152 8.12 -10.55 11.83
CA THR A 152 7.56 -11.86 12.19
C THR A 152 6.23 -12.15 11.50
N THR A 153 5.43 -11.13 11.20
CA THR A 153 4.11 -11.29 10.53
C THR A 153 4.18 -11.10 9.02
N PHE A 154 5.32 -10.70 8.46
CA PHE A 154 5.48 -10.41 7.03
C PHE A 154 5.07 -11.57 6.11
N SER A 155 5.42 -12.80 6.50
CA SER A 155 5.10 -14.01 5.74
C SER A 155 3.61 -14.34 5.70
N ALA A 156 2.76 -13.67 6.50
CA ALA A 156 1.31 -13.79 6.42
C ALA A 156 0.73 -13.04 5.21
N ALA A 157 1.37 -11.95 4.79
CA ALA A 157 0.89 -11.08 3.70
C ALA A 157 1.67 -11.29 2.38
N PHE A 158 2.93 -11.70 2.46
CA PHE A 158 3.83 -11.80 1.30
C PHE A 158 4.40 -13.20 1.10
N ASN A 159 4.75 -13.52 -0.14
CA ASN A 159 5.37 -14.79 -0.54
C ASN A 159 6.88 -14.76 -0.27
N VAL A 160 7.28 -15.00 1.00
CA VAL A 160 8.69 -15.01 1.44
C VAL A 160 9.15 -16.33 2.05
N SER A 161 8.41 -17.42 1.84
CA SER A 161 8.79 -18.73 2.36
C SER A 161 10.13 -19.20 1.77
N ALA A 162 10.82 -20.10 2.46
CA ALA A 162 12.01 -20.76 1.90
C ALA A 162 11.70 -21.34 0.51
N GLY A 163 12.59 -21.13 -0.46
CA GLY A 163 12.42 -21.57 -1.85
C GLY A 163 11.57 -20.65 -2.75
N SER A 164 10.97 -19.58 -2.22
CA SER A 164 10.17 -18.62 -3.01
C SER A 164 10.99 -17.72 -3.95
N GLY A 165 12.31 -17.65 -3.77
CA GLY A 165 13.16 -16.64 -4.41
C GLY A 165 13.13 -15.27 -3.73
N PHE A 166 12.23 -15.07 -2.74
CA PHE A 166 12.07 -13.82 -1.98
C PHE A 166 12.27 -14.01 -0.47
N SER A 167 12.83 -15.13 -0.03
CA SER A 167 13.08 -15.39 1.38
C SER A 167 14.02 -14.36 2.01
N ALA A 168 14.00 -14.23 3.33
CA ALA A 168 14.97 -13.39 4.04
C ALA A 168 16.41 -13.76 3.64
N GLY A 169 17.23 -12.76 3.30
CA GLY A 169 18.61 -12.95 2.82
C GLY A 169 18.76 -13.32 1.35
N SER A 170 17.67 -13.41 0.57
CA SER A 170 17.71 -13.70 -0.88
C SER A 170 18.17 -12.53 -1.76
N ASN A 171 18.42 -11.35 -1.17
CA ASN A 171 18.59 -10.06 -1.85
C ASN A 171 17.36 -9.57 -2.65
N ASN A 172 16.31 -10.37 -2.76
CA ASN A 172 15.08 -10.04 -3.51
C ASN A 172 13.85 -9.89 -2.61
N SER A 173 14.00 -9.98 -1.29
CA SER A 173 12.86 -9.99 -0.34
C SER A 173 12.01 -8.72 -0.39
N GLN A 174 12.58 -7.59 -0.82
CA GLN A 174 11.85 -6.33 -1.02
C GLN A 174 10.87 -6.38 -2.21
N PHE A 175 11.03 -7.35 -3.11
CA PHE A 175 10.19 -7.56 -4.29
C PHE A 175 9.20 -8.71 -4.11
N ALA A 176 9.04 -9.20 -2.87
CA ALA A 176 8.14 -10.30 -2.58
C ALA A 176 6.71 -9.98 -3.02
N THR A 177 6.11 -10.90 -3.77
CA THR A 177 4.72 -10.73 -4.23
C THR A 177 3.73 -10.85 -3.07
N MET A 178 2.63 -10.12 -3.17
CA MET A 178 1.52 -10.22 -2.24
C MET A 178 0.78 -11.54 -2.44
N LYS A 179 0.28 -12.11 -1.36
CA LYS A 179 -0.59 -13.29 -1.43
C LYS A 179 -1.95 -12.90 -1.97
N THR A 180 -2.41 -13.60 -3.01
CA THR A 180 -3.68 -13.33 -3.70
C THR A 180 -4.77 -14.36 -3.44
N SER A 181 -4.43 -15.50 -2.82
CA SER A 181 -5.33 -16.63 -2.60
C SER A 181 -5.72 -16.80 -1.12
N ALA A 182 -5.79 -18.02 -0.57
CA ALA A 182 -6.35 -18.33 0.76
C ALA A 182 -5.74 -17.55 1.96
N ALA A 183 -4.62 -16.85 1.76
CA ALA A 183 -3.98 -15.98 2.75
C ALA A 183 -3.87 -14.51 2.26
N ASN A 184 -4.82 -14.05 1.45
CA ASN A 184 -4.93 -12.68 0.95
C ASN A 184 -5.37 -11.71 2.04
N THR A 185 -4.48 -11.48 2.99
CA THR A 185 -4.73 -10.56 4.11
C THR A 185 -4.83 -9.11 3.64
N LEU A 186 -4.09 -8.73 2.59
CA LEU A 186 -4.08 -7.38 2.00
C LEU A 186 -5.32 -7.06 1.14
N GLY A 187 -6.18 -8.05 0.90
CA GLY A 187 -7.38 -7.90 0.08
C GLY A 187 -7.07 -7.47 -1.35
N VAL A 188 -5.92 -7.87 -1.89
CA VAL A 188 -5.53 -7.56 -3.27
C VAL A 188 -6.40 -8.35 -4.22
N LYS A 189 -6.92 -7.71 -5.27
CA LYS A 189 -7.83 -8.35 -6.22
C LYS A 189 -7.31 -8.14 -7.63
N ASP A 190 -7.62 -9.12 -8.49
CA ASP A 190 -7.41 -8.95 -9.91
C ASP A 190 -8.31 -7.83 -10.43
N GLU A 191 -7.79 -7.07 -11.39
CA GLU A 191 -8.51 -5.95 -12.00
C GLU A 191 -9.12 -6.36 -13.34
N THR A 192 -10.17 -5.64 -13.74
CA THR A 192 -10.88 -5.91 -14.99
C THR A 192 -9.95 -5.77 -16.20
N ALA A 193 -10.28 -6.47 -17.28
CA ALA A 193 -9.37 -6.65 -18.39
C ALA A 193 -8.95 -5.33 -19.07
N GLY A 194 -7.64 -5.19 -19.29
CA GLY A 194 -7.01 -4.15 -20.11
C GLY A 194 -7.58 -2.75 -19.94
N VAL A 195 -8.10 -2.19 -21.05
CA VAL A 195 -8.53 -0.78 -21.19
C VAL A 195 -9.86 -0.43 -20.51
N THR A 196 -10.49 -1.38 -19.80
CA THR A 196 -11.78 -1.15 -19.12
C THR A 196 -11.67 -0.32 -17.85
N THR A 197 -10.45 -0.05 -17.41
CA THR A 197 -10.14 0.81 -16.26
C THR A 197 -9.24 1.97 -16.71
N LEU A 198 -9.32 3.11 -16.00
CA LEU A 198 -8.48 4.27 -16.35
C LEU A 198 -6.99 3.94 -16.33
N LYS A 199 -6.52 3.20 -15.31
CA LYS A 199 -5.11 2.81 -15.16
C LYS A 199 -4.69 1.77 -16.19
N GLY A 200 -5.56 0.80 -16.49
CA GLY A 200 -5.30 -0.17 -17.54
C GLY A 200 -5.23 0.49 -18.92
N ALA A 201 -6.08 1.49 -19.20
CA ALA A 201 -6.00 2.26 -20.44
C ALA A 201 -4.69 3.04 -20.55
N MET A 202 -4.24 3.73 -19.49
CA MET A 202 -2.96 4.44 -19.46
C MET A 202 -1.78 3.51 -19.71
N ALA A 203 -1.74 2.36 -19.03
CA ALA A 203 -0.64 1.41 -19.21
C ALA A 203 -0.63 0.76 -20.59
N VAL A 204 -1.79 0.53 -21.22
CA VAL A 204 -1.85 0.02 -22.60
C VAL A 204 -1.31 1.05 -23.60
N MET A 205 -1.40 2.35 -23.32
CA MET A 205 -0.74 3.37 -24.15
C MET A 205 0.78 3.21 -24.10
N ASP A 206 1.35 3.05 -22.90
CA ASP A 206 2.80 2.85 -22.74
C ASP A 206 3.30 1.54 -23.37
N ILE A 207 2.47 0.49 -23.38
CA ILE A 207 2.81 -0.80 -24.03
C ILE A 207 2.74 -0.69 -25.56
N ALA A 208 1.94 0.22 -26.09
CA ALA A 208 1.75 0.41 -27.53
C ALA A 208 2.79 1.35 -28.16
N GLU A 209 3.44 2.20 -27.35
CA GLU A 209 4.56 3.08 -27.74
C GLU A 209 5.86 2.30 -27.95
#